data_AF-A0A7S2PLM3-F1
#
_entry.id   AF-A0A7S2PLM3-F1
#
_cell.length_a   1.000
_cell.length_b   1.000
_cell.length_c   1.000
_cell.angle_alpha   90.00
_cell.angle_beta   90.00
_cell.angle_gamma   90.00
#
_symmetry.space_group_name_H-M   'P 1'
#
loop_
_entity.id
_entity.type
_entity.pdbx_description
1 polymer ?
#
loop_
_entity_poly.entity_id
_entity_poly.type
_entity_poly.pdbx_seq_one_letter_code
_entity_poly.pdbx_strand_id
1 'polypeptide(L)'
;RRKGRPTEVPEVTDELAVEAKRTTLLDRVESQLKGKSRYSRLLFGFAAADDRKVQGQIEEEFGAWRQAQDGQAADLTGLLVFTTQGAVHLLEGPTELLFAALRFFGGALAAEGA
;
A
#
# COMPACT_ATOMS: atom_id res chain seq x y z
N ARG A 1 -35.91 -63.32 -4.79
CA ARG A 1 -35.94 -62.31 -3.70
C ARG A 1 -34.95 -61.20 -4.07
N ARG A 2 -35.41 -59.96 -4.22
CA ARG A 2 -34.71 -58.83 -4.86
C ARG A 2 -33.41 -58.44 -4.13
N LYS A 3 -32.33 -58.19 -4.89
CA LYS A 3 -31.08 -57.55 -4.45
C LYS A 3 -31.36 -56.11 -3.98
N GLY A 4 -30.88 -55.77 -2.79
CA GLY A 4 -30.90 -54.41 -2.26
C GLY A 4 -29.96 -53.51 -3.08
N ARG A 5 -30.45 -52.32 -3.41
CA ARG A 5 -29.71 -51.25 -4.09
C ARG A 5 -29.02 -50.40 -3.01
N PRO A 6 -27.72 -50.11 -3.08
CA PRO A 6 -27.11 -49.16 -2.16
C PRO A 6 -27.56 -47.74 -2.55
N THR A 7 -28.09 -47.01 -1.57
CA THR A 7 -28.47 -45.60 -1.71
C THR A 7 -27.18 -44.78 -1.66
N GLU A 8 -26.84 -44.12 -2.76
CA GLU A 8 -25.75 -43.13 -2.79
C GLU A 8 -26.16 -41.93 -1.94
N VAL A 9 -25.35 -41.66 -0.91
CA VAL A 9 -25.51 -40.48 -0.04
C VAL A 9 -24.92 -39.30 -0.80
N PRO A 10 -25.64 -38.18 -1.00
CA PRO A 10 -25.06 -37.01 -1.64
C PRO A 10 -23.98 -36.41 -0.73
N GLU A 11 -22.76 -36.29 -1.25
CA GLU A 11 -21.69 -35.51 -0.64
C GLU A 11 -22.13 -34.04 -0.62
N VAL A 12 -22.47 -33.52 0.56
CA VAL A 12 -22.75 -32.10 0.75
C VAL A 12 -21.40 -31.39 0.70
N THR A 13 -21.01 -30.92 -0.49
CA THR A 13 -19.87 -30.04 -0.65
C THR A 13 -20.24 -28.69 -0.04
N ASP A 14 -19.61 -28.35 1.08
CA ASP A 14 -19.78 -27.05 1.73
C ASP A 14 -19.08 -25.96 0.89
N GLU A 15 -19.81 -25.37 -0.05
CA GLU A 15 -19.33 -24.34 -0.98
C GLU A 15 -19.05 -22.98 -0.31
N LEU A 16 -19.21 -22.86 1.02
CA LEU A 16 -19.05 -21.60 1.77
C LEU A 16 -17.76 -21.55 2.60
N ALA A 17 -17.00 -22.64 2.70
CA ALA A 17 -15.70 -22.66 3.38
C ALA A 17 -14.57 -22.16 2.46
N VAL A 18 -14.66 -20.90 2.01
CA VAL A 18 -13.50 -20.24 1.40
C VAL A 18 -12.51 -19.94 2.53
N GLU A 19 -11.50 -20.79 2.66
CA GLU A 19 -10.40 -20.60 3.59
C GLU A 19 -9.64 -19.32 3.18
N ALA A 20 -10.02 -18.19 3.79
CA ALA A 20 -9.32 -16.93 3.59
C ALA A 20 -7.88 -17.12 4.08
N LYS A 21 -6.94 -17.14 3.12
CA LYS A 21 -5.50 -17.32 3.40
C LYS A 21 -5.08 -16.31 4.47
N ARG A 22 -4.89 -16.81 5.70
CA ARG A 22 -4.46 -16.00 6.85
C ARG A 22 -3.05 -15.50 6.55
N THR A 23 -2.97 -14.29 6.04
CA THR A 23 -1.70 -13.61 5.80
C THR A 23 -1.29 -12.99 7.12
N THR A 24 -0.19 -13.44 7.68
CA THR A 24 0.37 -12.88 8.91
C THR A 24 1.06 -11.55 8.61
N LEU A 25 1.24 -10.71 9.63
CA LEU A 25 2.09 -9.51 9.51
C LEU A 25 3.53 -9.88 9.12
N LEU A 26 4.01 -11.04 9.60
CA LEU A 26 5.32 -11.58 9.22
C LEU A 26 5.40 -11.87 7.73
N ASP A 27 4.36 -12.45 7.11
CA ASP A 27 4.33 -12.71 5.66
C ASP A 27 4.39 -11.41 4.86
N ARG A 28 3.77 -10.34 5.36
CA ARG A 28 3.84 -9.01 4.74
C ARG A 28 5.24 -8.41 4.84
N VAL A 29 5.83 -8.44 6.03
CA VAL A 29 7.21 -7.98 6.25
C VAL A 29 8.20 -8.80 5.42
N GLU A 30 8.03 -10.12 5.35
CA GLU A 30 8.85 -10.98 4.52
C GLU A 30 8.68 -10.61 3.03
N SER A 31 7.45 -10.41 2.55
CA SER A 31 7.23 -9.96 1.16
C SER A 31 7.88 -8.61 0.84
N GLN A 32 7.99 -7.73 1.83
CA GLN A 32 8.63 -6.42 1.67
C GLN A 32 10.16 -6.52 1.67
N LEU A 33 10.75 -7.41 2.48
CA LEU A 33 12.18 -7.41 2.78
C LEU A 33 12.96 -8.54 2.10
N LYS A 34 12.31 -9.65 1.77
CA LYS A 34 12.99 -10.86 1.26
C LYS A 34 13.66 -10.57 -0.07
N GLY A 35 14.96 -10.85 -0.14
CA GLY A 35 15.77 -10.63 -1.33
C GLY A 35 16.15 -9.17 -1.60
N LYS A 36 15.72 -8.22 -0.76
CA LYS A 36 16.13 -6.81 -0.86
C LYS A 36 17.38 -6.56 -0.03
N SER A 37 18.46 -6.15 -0.68
CA SER A 37 19.75 -5.88 0.00
C SER A 37 19.71 -4.63 0.87
N ARG A 38 18.87 -3.66 0.53
CA ARG A 38 18.63 -2.43 1.28
C ARG A 38 17.15 -2.05 1.19
N TYR A 39 16.55 -1.81 2.35
CA TYR A 39 15.21 -1.27 2.47
C TYR A 39 15.28 -0.14 3.50
N SER A 40 14.95 1.07 3.05
CA SER A 40 15.11 2.28 3.86
C SER A 40 13.74 2.83 4.25
N ARG A 41 13.72 3.68 5.27
CA ARG A 41 12.52 4.41 5.71
C ARG A 41 12.80 5.89 5.70
N LEU A 42 11.83 6.67 5.25
CA LEU A 42 11.86 8.12 5.24
C LEU A 42 10.61 8.63 5.96
N LEU A 43 10.81 9.45 6.99
CA LEU A 43 9.73 10.13 7.71
C LEU A 43 9.96 11.63 7.59
N PHE A 44 8.96 12.36 7.10
CA PHE A 44 9.01 13.82 6.99
C PHE A 44 7.63 14.43 7.21
N GLY A 45 7.63 15.69 7.63
CA GLY A 45 6.42 16.50 7.74
C GLY A 45 6.46 17.67 6.77
N PHE A 46 5.29 18.13 6.34
CA PHE A 46 5.15 19.29 5.49
C PHE A 46 3.88 20.08 5.79
N ALA A 47 3.90 21.38 5.49
CA ALA A 47 2.73 22.22 5.61
C ALA A 47 1.71 21.81 4.55
N ALA A 48 0.46 21.66 4.96
CA ALA A 48 -0.67 21.40 4.07
C ALA A 48 -1.91 22.07 4.68
N ALA A 49 -2.76 22.66 3.84
CA ALA A 49 -4.00 23.23 4.32
C ALA A 49 -4.91 22.14 4.91
N ASP A 50 -5.63 22.47 5.98
CA ASP A 50 -6.71 21.62 6.51
C ASP A 50 -7.97 21.77 5.64
N ASP A 51 -7.82 21.43 4.37
CA ASP A 51 -8.83 21.49 3.33
C ASP A 51 -8.87 20.17 2.57
N ARG A 52 -10.04 19.53 2.55
CA ARG A 52 -10.21 18.20 1.94
C ARG A 52 -9.88 18.16 0.44
N LYS A 53 -10.07 19.28 -0.28
CA LYS A 53 -9.78 19.37 -1.70
C LYS A 53 -8.27 19.38 -1.92
N VAL A 54 -7.54 20.17 -1.13
CA VAL A 54 -6.07 20.22 -1.17
C VAL A 54 -5.48 18.85 -0.80
N GLN A 55 -5.98 18.23 0.26
CA GLN A 55 -5.54 16.90 0.71
C GLN A 55 -5.78 15.83 -0.37
N GLY A 56 -6.97 15.82 -0.99
CA GLY A 56 -7.30 14.88 -2.06
C GLY A 56 -6.45 15.09 -3.32
N GLN A 57 -6.13 16.34 -3.65
CA GLN A 57 -5.25 16.66 -4.77
C GLN A 57 -3.82 16.12 -4.52
N ILE A 58 -3.29 16.29 -3.31
CA ILE A 58 -1.97 15.74 -2.94
C ILE A 58 -1.94 14.21 -3.09
N GLU A 59 -2.99 13.53 -2.62
CA GLU A 59 -3.10 12.06 -2.75
C GLU A 59 -3.17 11.61 -4.23
N GLU A 60 -3.94 12.31 -5.04
CA GLU A 60 -4.10 12.00 -6.46
C GLU A 60 -2.80 12.23 -7.24
N GLU A 61 -2.16 13.38 -7.06
CA GLU A 61 -0.90 13.73 -7.74
C GLU A 61 0.23 12.78 -7.34
N PHE A 62 0.36 12.49 -6.05
CA PHE A 62 1.37 11.54 -5.58
C PHE A 62 1.06 10.11 -6.04
N GLY A 63 -0.21 9.72 -6.04
CA GLY A 63 -0.66 8.43 -6.57
C GLY A 63 -0.32 8.25 -8.05
N ALA A 64 -0.59 9.27 -8.87
CA ALA A 64 -0.25 9.30 -10.28
C ALA A 64 1.27 9.26 -10.49
N TRP A 65 2.03 10.07 -9.73
CA TRP A 65 3.50 10.06 -9.77
C TRP A 65 4.07 8.67 -9.42
N ARG A 66 3.51 8.00 -8.40
CA ARG A 66 3.94 6.65 -7.99
C ARG A 66 3.68 5.64 -9.10
N GLN A 67 2.51 5.70 -9.75
CA GLN A 67 2.16 4.79 -10.85
C GLN A 67 3.05 4.99 -12.09
N ALA A 68 3.59 6.20 -12.30
CA ALA A 68 4.52 6.50 -13.37
C ALA A 68 5.95 5.98 -13.14
N GLN A 69 6.26 5.42 -11.96
CA GLN A 69 7.59 4.83 -11.71
C GLN A 69 7.67 3.43 -12.32
N ASP A 70 8.37 3.30 -13.46
CA ASP A 70 8.61 2.11 -14.30
C ASP A 70 8.55 0.73 -13.59
N GLY A 71 7.34 0.25 -13.27
CA GLY A 71 7.12 -1.01 -12.56
C GLY A 71 7.58 -1.04 -11.09
N GLN A 72 8.09 0.08 -10.56
CA GLN A 72 8.63 0.20 -9.21
C GLN A 72 7.60 0.72 -8.19
N ALA A 73 6.39 1.04 -8.65
CA ALA A 73 5.29 1.54 -7.83
C ALA A 73 4.92 0.63 -6.63
N ALA A 74 5.17 -0.68 -6.73
CA ALA A 74 4.91 -1.65 -5.67
C ALA A 74 6.00 -1.69 -4.59
N ASP A 75 7.19 -1.20 -4.91
CA ASP A 75 8.35 -1.18 -4.01
C ASP A 75 8.40 0.06 -3.11
N LEU A 76 7.53 1.05 -3.38
CA LEU A 76 7.33 2.22 -2.54
C LEU A 76 6.01 2.09 -1.78
N THR A 77 6.12 1.86 -0.47
CA THR A 77 4.98 1.72 0.44
C THR A 77 5.05 2.79 1.52
N GLY A 78 3.95 3.05 2.22
CA GLY A 78 3.97 4.07 3.26
C GLY A 78 2.60 4.46 3.78
N LEU A 79 2.61 5.49 4.60
CA LEU A 79 1.43 6.12 5.19
C LEU A 79 1.55 7.64 5.06
N LEU A 80 0.50 8.28 4.57
CA LEU A 80 0.32 9.73 4.61
C LEU A 80 -0.81 10.04 5.58
N VAL A 81 -0.56 10.94 6.53
CA VAL A 81 -1.55 11.37 7.52
C VAL A 81 -1.64 12.88 7.48
N PHE A 82 -2.84 13.39 7.25
CA PHE A 82 -3.15 14.81 7.41
C PHE A 82 -3.58 15.09 8.85
N THR A 83 -3.13 16.22 9.37
CA THR A 83 -3.41 16.77 10.68
C THR A 83 -3.85 18.22 10.52
N THR A 84 -4.42 18.81 11.57
CA THR A 84 -4.78 20.24 11.56
C THR A 84 -3.59 21.18 11.38
N GLN A 85 -2.36 20.70 11.59
CA GLN A 85 -1.12 21.48 11.49
C GLN A 85 -0.35 21.24 10.18
N GLY A 86 -0.82 20.34 9.32
CA GLY A 86 -0.14 19.92 8.09
C GLY A 86 -0.17 18.41 7.91
N ALA A 87 0.84 17.84 7.24
CA ALA A 87 0.89 16.42 6.93
C ALA A 87 2.18 15.75 7.43
N VAL A 88 2.08 14.45 7.73
CA VAL A 88 3.21 13.58 8.05
C VAL A 88 3.20 12.41 7.08
N HIS A 89 4.33 12.16 6.43
CA HIS A 89 4.49 11.08 5.48
C HIS A 89 5.62 10.14 5.89
N LEU A 90 5.26 8.88 6.11
CA LEU A 90 6.19 7.76 6.25
C LEU A 90 6.23 7.01 4.91
N LEU A 91 7.43 6.81 4.38
CA LEU A 91 7.69 6.03 3.18
C LEU A 91 8.74 4.95 3.45
N GLU A 92 8.57 3.80 2.82
CA GLU A 92 9.49 2.68 2.86
C GLU A 92 9.72 2.15 1.45
N GLY A 93 10.98 1.87 1.12
CA GLY A 93 11.35 1.39 -0.21
C GLY A 93 12.85 1.45 -0.51
N PRO A 94 13.23 1.22 -1.78
CA PRO A 94 14.56 1.52 -2.31
C PRO A 94 14.94 2.98 -2.06
N THR A 95 16.20 3.21 -1.66
CA THR A 95 16.69 4.55 -1.28
C THR A 95 16.52 5.57 -2.40
N GLU A 96 16.74 5.17 -3.65
CA GLU A 96 16.61 5.99 -4.84
C GLU A 96 15.17 6.47 -5.04
N LEU A 97 14.19 5.56 -4.85
CA LEU A 97 12.77 5.88 -4.94
C LEU A 97 12.31 6.79 -3.79
N LEU A 98 12.84 6.59 -2.58
CA LEU A 98 12.54 7.47 -1.45
C LEU A 98 13.02 8.90 -1.72
N PHE A 99 14.21 9.08 -2.29
CA PHE A 99 14.68 10.41 -2.66
C PHE A 99 13.93 11.00 -3.85
N ALA A 100 13.48 10.18 -4.81
CA ALA A 100 12.61 10.64 -5.89
C ALA A 100 11.26 11.13 -5.34
N ALA A 101 10.66 10.39 -4.40
CA ALA A 101 9.44 10.79 -3.70
C ALA A 101 9.66 12.09 -2.89
N LEU A 102 10.76 12.19 -2.16
CA LEU A 102 11.09 13.40 -1.41
C LEU A 102 11.26 14.62 -2.33
N ARG A 103 11.82 14.44 -3.53
CA ARG A 103 11.91 15.52 -4.54
C ARG A 103 10.55 15.92 -5.09
N PHE A 104 9.63 14.98 -5.29
CA PHE A 104 8.26 15.29 -5.67
C PHE A 104 7.64 16.26 -4.66
N PHE A 105 7.72 15.94 -3.36
CA PHE A 105 7.23 16.85 -2.31
C PHE A 105 8.08 18.11 -2.20
N GLY A 106 9.41 18.05 -2.34
CA GLY A 106 10.27 19.24 -2.30
C GLY A 106 10.00 20.24 -3.43
N GLY A 107 9.63 19.76 -4.62
CA GLY A 107 9.22 20.60 -5.74
C GLY A 107 7.78 21.12 -5.61
N ALA A 108 6.85 20.28 -5.14
CA ALA A 108 5.46 20.65 -4.90
C ALA A 108 5.32 21.67 -3.76
N LEU A 109 6.06 21.48 -2.67
CA LEU A 109 6.01 22.36 -1.47
C LEU A 109 6.75 23.68 -1.67
N ALA A 110 7.74 23.74 -2.57
CA ALA A 110 8.40 25.00 -2.91
C ALA A 110 7.50 25.93 -3.73
N ALA A 111 6.51 25.39 -4.46
CA ALA A 111 5.57 26.18 -5.25
C ALA A 111 4.46 26.85 -4.41
N GLU A 112 4.15 26.33 -3.21
CA GLU A 112 3.14 26.92 -2.30
C GLU A 112 3.70 28.00 -1.37
N GLY A 113 5.03 28.20 -1.35
CA GLY A 113 5.73 29.17 -0.50
C GLY A 113 6.21 30.44 -1.21
N ALA A 114 5.82 30.68 -2.48
CA ALA A 114 6.23 31.83 -3.29
C ALA A 114 5.04 32.76 -3.63
#